data_AF-A0A849PPV2-F1
#
_entry.id   AF-A0A849PPV2-F1
#
_cell.length_a   1.000
_cell.length_b   1.000
_cell.length_c   1.000
_cell.angle_alpha   90.00
_cell.angle_beta   90.00
_cell.angle_gamma   90.00
#
_symmetry.space_group_name_H-M   'P 1'
#
loop_
_entity.id
_entity.type
_entity.pdbx_description
1 polymer ?
#
loop_
_entity_poly.entity_id
_entity_poly.type
_entity_poly.pdbx_seq_one_letter_code
_entity_poly.pdbx_strand_id
1 'polypeptide(L)'
;PDPASIEEIRYVHDPDYITKVREYSEREIQLDPDTVLCKASYHAALLAAGGMIRAVDLAAGGENAFALVRPPGHHALPDRGMGFCLFNNIAIGARHAQKIGYDRVLIVDWDGHHGNGTEYTFYDDPTVFYFSVHQYPHYPGTGSSDETGSGAGQGYTLNVPLPAGSGDAEYTRAFKEILMPAAIGFDPDIVLVSAGFDAHIDDPLAGMAVTTEEFGRMASIVSSIADRCCEGRLAITLEGGYDLHALSHSVVGVLEVMA
;
A
#
# COMPACT_ATOMS: atom_id res chain seq x y z
N PRO A 1 -2.93 -4.53 -17.90
CA PRO A 1 -3.75 -3.36 -17.54
C PRO A 1 -3.46 -2.23 -18.52
N ASP A 2 -4.38 -1.29 -18.69
CA ASP A 2 -4.08 -0.04 -19.40
C ASP A 2 -3.19 0.85 -18.52
N PRO A 3 -2.27 1.64 -19.11
CA PRO A 3 -1.51 2.61 -18.34
C PRO A 3 -2.43 3.70 -17.80
N ALA A 4 -2.23 4.10 -16.55
CA ALA A 4 -2.92 5.27 -15.99
C ALA A 4 -2.67 6.50 -16.86
N SER A 5 -3.73 7.25 -17.13
CA SER A 5 -3.68 8.54 -17.77
C SER A 5 -2.99 9.57 -16.86
N ILE A 6 -2.50 10.65 -17.46
CA ILE A 6 -1.88 11.74 -16.68
C ILE A 6 -2.88 12.35 -15.69
N GLU A 7 -4.17 12.43 -16.05
CA GLU A 7 -5.20 12.94 -15.14
C GLU A 7 -5.40 12.03 -13.93
N GLU A 8 -5.27 10.71 -14.09
CA GLU A 8 -5.32 9.76 -12.97
C GLU A 8 -4.08 9.84 -12.09
N ILE A 9 -2.88 9.98 -12.68
CA ILE A 9 -1.66 10.19 -11.87
C ILE A 9 -1.76 11.50 -11.05
N ARG A 10 -2.40 12.53 -11.62
CA ARG A 10 -2.67 13.82 -10.95
C ARG A 10 -3.68 13.74 -9.81
N TYR A 11 -4.27 12.58 -9.55
CA TYR A 11 -5.05 12.37 -8.33
C TYR A 11 -4.20 12.55 -7.07
N VAL A 12 -2.90 12.25 -7.16
CA VAL A 12 -1.95 12.31 -6.04
C VAL A 12 -0.76 13.19 -6.36
N HIS A 13 -0.23 13.12 -7.59
CA HIS A 13 1.07 13.70 -7.90
C HIS A 13 0.99 15.05 -8.61
N ASP A 14 1.93 15.92 -8.25
CA ASP A 14 2.03 17.25 -8.85
C ASP A 14 2.45 17.16 -10.33
N PRO A 15 1.90 18.01 -11.22
CA PRO A 15 2.25 18.02 -12.64
C PRO A 15 3.75 18.16 -12.91
N ASP A 16 4.44 18.95 -12.10
CA ASP A 16 5.89 19.16 -12.20
C ASP A 16 6.66 17.89 -11.84
N TYR A 17 6.20 17.15 -10.81
CA TYR A 17 6.79 15.88 -10.43
C TYR A 17 6.57 14.80 -11.50
N ILE A 18 5.37 14.71 -12.07
CA ILE A 18 5.09 13.78 -13.18
C ILE A 18 6.02 14.04 -14.36
N THR A 19 6.23 15.31 -14.71
CA THR A 19 7.15 15.73 -15.76
C THR A 19 8.59 15.33 -15.42
N LYS A 20 9.02 15.56 -14.17
CA LYS A 20 10.33 15.15 -13.68
C LYS A 20 10.55 13.65 -13.81
N VAL A 21 9.60 12.79 -13.39
CA VAL A 21 9.75 11.32 -13.48
C VAL A 21 9.90 10.89 -14.94
N ARG A 22 9.15 11.49 -15.87
CA ARG A 22 9.29 11.22 -17.32
C ARG A 22 10.69 11.58 -17.82
N GLU A 23 11.13 12.81 -17.60
CA GLU A 23 12.43 13.30 -18.08
C GLU A 23 13.61 12.56 -17.43
N TYR A 24 13.49 12.24 -16.15
CA TYR A 24 14.52 11.51 -15.41
C TYR A 24 14.59 10.05 -15.87
N SER A 25 13.47 9.42 -16.22
CA SER A 25 13.46 8.08 -16.83
C SER A 25 14.17 8.09 -18.20
N GLU A 26 13.87 9.07 -19.06
CA GLU A 26 14.51 9.21 -20.38
C GLU A 26 16.04 9.39 -20.28
N ARG A 27 16.48 10.08 -19.24
CA ARG A 27 17.89 10.40 -18.96
C ARG A 27 18.57 9.42 -18.00
N GLU A 28 17.82 8.43 -17.50
CA GLU A 28 18.28 7.41 -16.53
C GLU A 28 18.90 8.04 -15.27
N ILE A 29 18.26 9.10 -14.78
CA ILE A 29 18.64 9.82 -13.55
C ILE A 29 17.81 9.25 -12.39
N GLN A 30 18.47 8.82 -11.32
CA GLN A 30 17.81 8.36 -10.10
C GLN A 30 17.01 9.48 -9.40
N LEU A 31 15.87 9.12 -8.78
CA LEU A 31 15.02 10.09 -8.05
C LEU A 31 15.57 10.43 -6.66
N ASP A 32 16.17 9.43 -6.02
CA ASP A 32 16.88 9.51 -4.74
C ASP A 32 18.06 8.49 -4.77
N PRO A 33 18.79 8.25 -3.67
CA PRO A 33 19.96 7.36 -3.68
C PRO A 33 19.70 5.91 -4.12
N ASP A 34 18.48 5.39 -3.97
CA ASP A 34 18.16 3.97 -4.20
C ASP A 34 17.02 3.75 -5.22
N THR A 35 16.31 4.81 -5.62
CA THR A 35 15.27 4.80 -6.66
C THR A 35 15.87 5.07 -8.04
N VAL A 36 16.49 4.03 -8.59
CA VAL A 36 17.13 4.06 -9.91
C VAL A 36 16.10 3.93 -11.03
N LEU A 37 16.27 4.75 -12.08
CA LEU A 37 15.41 4.76 -13.25
C LEU A 37 16.12 4.26 -14.50
N CYS A 38 15.36 3.62 -15.38
CA CYS A 38 15.75 3.37 -16.77
C CYS A 38 14.72 3.98 -17.71
N LYS A 39 15.00 3.96 -19.03
CA LYS A 39 14.10 4.53 -20.05
C LYS A 39 12.68 4.00 -20.03
N ALA A 40 12.47 2.78 -19.53
CA ALA A 40 11.15 2.16 -19.43
C ALA A 40 10.40 2.49 -18.12
N SER A 41 11.08 3.05 -17.11
CA SER A 41 10.53 3.23 -15.76
C SER A 41 9.26 4.06 -15.72
N TYR A 42 9.20 5.18 -16.46
CA TYR A 42 7.99 6.01 -16.51
C TYR A 42 6.78 5.23 -17.02
N HIS A 43 6.92 4.52 -18.15
CA HIS A 43 5.81 3.73 -18.71
C HIS A 43 5.42 2.56 -17.80
N ALA A 44 6.39 1.88 -17.19
CA ALA A 44 6.13 0.83 -16.22
C ALA A 44 5.38 1.35 -14.99
N ALA A 45 5.72 2.54 -14.49
CA ALA A 45 5.00 3.17 -13.38
C ALA A 45 3.56 3.55 -13.74
N LEU A 46 3.30 4.01 -14.98
CA LEU A 46 1.93 4.24 -15.45
C LEU A 46 1.13 2.93 -15.50
N LEU A 47 1.74 1.83 -15.95
CA LEU A 47 1.11 0.51 -15.95
C LEU A 47 0.85 -0.03 -14.53
N ALA A 48 1.74 0.25 -13.58
CA ALA A 48 1.56 -0.13 -12.18
C ALA A 48 0.37 0.60 -11.55
N ALA A 49 0.32 1.93 -11.70
CA ALA A 49 -0.82 2.73 -11.23
C ALA A 49 -2.13 2.32 -11.92
N GLY A 50 -2.10 2.10 -13.24
CA GLY A 50 -3.26 1.63 -13.99
C GLY A 50 -3.71 0.21 -13.60
N GLY A 51 -2.77 -0.63 -13.17
CA GLY A 51 -3.06 -1.93 -12.56
C GLY A 51 -3.87 -1.80 -11.28
N MET A 52 -3.49 -0.86 -10.40
CA MET A 52 -4.23 -0.61 -9.16
C MET A 52 -5.61 0.00 -9.43
N ILE A 53 -5.72 0.96 -10.36
CA ILE A 53 -7.03 1.51 -10.79
C ILE A 53 -7.94 0.39 -11.28
N ARG A 54 -7.43 -0.50 -12.14
CA ARG A 54 -8.20 -1.64 -12.64
C ARG A 54 -8.62 -2.60 -11.53
N ALA A 55 -7.79 -2.81 -10.51
CA ALA A 55 -8.13 -3.63 -9.36
C ALA A 55 -9.28 -3.00 -8.54
N VAL A 56 -9.28 -1.67 -8.36
CA VAL A 56 -10.41 -0.96 -7.74
C VAL A 56 -11.69 -1.12 -8.56
N ASP A 57 -11.64 -0.97 -9.89
CA ASP A 57 -12.82 -1.14 -10.74
C ASP A 57 -13.41 -2.55 -10.67
N LEU A 58 -12.54 -3.58 -10.59
CA LEU A 58 -12.96 -4.97 -10.43
C LEU A 58 -13.62 -5.18 -9.06
N ALA A 59 -13.00 -4.69 -7.99
CA ALA A 59 -13.56 -4.76 -6.64
C ALA A 59 -14.92 -4.06 -6.58
N ALA A 60 -15.04 -2.88 -7.20
CA ALA A 60 -16.31 -2.16 -7.30
C ALA A 60 -17.40 -2.95 -8.05
N GLY A 61 -17.00 -3.77 -9.02
CA GLY A 61 -17.87 -4.71 -9.74
C GLY A 61 -18.21 -6.00 -8.99
N GLY A 62 -17.68 -6.21 -7.78
CA GLY A 62 -17.91 -7.40 -6.95
C GLY A 62 -16.86 -8.50 -7.14
N GLU A 63 -15.72 -8.21 -7.78
CA GLU A 63 -14.62 -9.16 -7.97
C GLU A 63 -13.36 -8.71 -7.21
N ASN A 64 -12.87 -9.51 -6.27
CA ASN A 64 -11.62 -9.21 -5.59
C ASN A 64 -10.45 -9.25 -6.57
N ALA A 65 -9.49 -8.35 -6.42
CA ALA A 65 -8.39 -8.21 -7.38
C ALA A 65 -7.02 -8.02 -6.72
N PHE A 66 -6.01 -8.69 -7.27
CA PHE A 66 -4.60 -8.52 -6.88
C PHE A 66 -3.81 -7.95 -8.06
N ALA A 67 -3.38 -6.69 -7.95
CA ALA A 67 -2.51 -6.01 -8.89
C ALA A 67 -1.05 -6.40 -8.61
N LEU A 68 -0.56 -7.43 -9.30
CA LEU A 68 0.84 -7.86 -9.23
C LEU A 68 1.73 -6.92 -10.06
N VAL A 69 1.98 -5.72 -9.54
CA VAL A 69 2.63 -4.61 -10.24
C VAL A 69 4.07 -4.40 -9.80
N ARG A 70 4.85 -3.72 -10.65
CA ARG A 70 6.17 -3.17 -10.33
C ARG A 70 6.42 -1.99 -11.28
N PRO A 71 6.88 -0.81 -10.81
CA PRO A 71 7.40 -0.49 -9.47
C PRO A 71 6.34 -0.38 -8.35
N PRO A 72 6.76 -0.45 -7.06
CA PRO A 72 5.90 -0.20 -5.89
C PRO A 72 5.53 1.29 -5.77
N GLY A 73 4.75 1.66 -4.75
CA GLY A 73 4.20 3.01 -4.62
C GLY A 73 4.12 3.63 -3.22
N HIS A 74 4.01 2.86 -2.14
CA HIS A 74 3.57 3.41 -0.84
C HIS A 74 4.48 4.48 -0.20
N HIS A 75 5.74 4.62 -0.65
CA HIS A 75 6.66 5.67 -0.21
C HIS A 75 6.60 6.96 -1.03
N ALA A 76 6.02 6.94 -2.23
CA ALA A 76 6.00 8.10 -3.12
C ALA A 76 5.09 9.20 -2.56
N LEU A 77 5.67 10.39 -2.39
CA LEU A 77 4.99 11.63 -2.01
C LEU A 77 4.44 12.34 -3.27
N PRO A 78 3.51 13.31 -3.11
CA PRO A 78 2.97 14.08 -4.24
C PRO A 78 4.02 14.70 -5.16
N ASP A 79 5.13 15.17 -4.57
CA ASP A 79 6.20 15.91 -5.27
C ASP A 79 7.53 15.13 -5.39
N ARG A 80 7.59 13.89 -4.89
CA ARG A 80 8.85 13.14 -4.73
C ARG A 80 8.66 11.62 -4.74
N GLY A 81 9.50 10.94 -5.52
CA GLY A 81 9.68 9.49 -5.46
C GLY A 81 10.86 9.14 -4.56
N MET A 82 10.73 8.04 -3.83
CA MET A 82 11.71 7.53 -2.88
C MET A 82 11.44 6.05 -2.57
N GLY A 83 12.43 5.32 -2.07
CA GLY A 83 12.23 3.94 -1.61
C GLY A 83 11.70 3.04 -2.73
N PHE A 84 12.32 3.14 -3.91
CA PHE A 84 11.92 2.46 -5.16
C PHE A 84 10.58 2.90 -5.76
N CYS A 85 9.81 3.76 -5.07
CA CYS A 85 8.47 4.17 -5.46
C CYS A 85 8.52 5.41 -6.37
N LEU A 86 7.89 5.32 -7.54
CA LEU A 86 7.80 6.43 -8.50
C LEU A 86 6.47 7.17 -8.36
N PHE A 87 5.37 6.42 -8.37
CA PHE A 87 4.02 6.92 -8.15
C PHE A 87 3.35 6.08 -7.09
N ASN A 88 2.51 6.69 -6.27
CA ASN A 88 1.82 6.02 -5.18
C ASN A 88 0.59 5.27 -5.70
N ASN A 89 0.81 4.01 -6.10
CA ASN A 89 -0.21 3.15 -6.71
C ASN A 89 -1.46 3.04 -5.83
N ILE A 90 -1.29 2.74 -4.53
CA ILE A 90 -2.39 2.56 -3.57
C ILE A 90 -3.17 3.88 -3.37
N ALA A 91 -2.48 5.01 -3.27
CA ALA A 91 -3.13 6.31 -3.08
C ALA A 91 -3.87 6.77 -4.35
N ILE A 92 -3.32 6.51 -5.54
CA ILE A 92 -4.02 6.75 -6.81
C ILE A 92 -5.29 5.88 -6.86
N GLY A 93 -5.20 4.60 -6.48
CA GLY A 93 -6.35 3.71 -6.36
C GLY A 93 -7.41 4.23 -5.38
N ALA A 94 -7.02 4.70 -4.21
CA ALA A 94 -7.93 5.27 -3.20
C ALA A 94 -8.62 6.55 -3.70
N ARG A 95 -7.89 7.47 -4.34
CA ARG A 95 -8.48 8.67 -4.95
C ARG A 95 -9.41 8.32 -6.11
N HIS A 96 -9.10 7.26 -6.88
CA HIS A 96 -10.00 6.74 -7.89
C HIS A 96 -11.29 6.17 -7.28
N ALA A 97 -11.19 5.38 -6.20
CA ALA A 97 -12.33 4.85 -5.46
C ALA A 97 -13.27 5.97 -4.99
N GLN A 98 -12.73 7.05 -4.41
CA GLN A 98 -13.51 8.24 -4.04
C GLN A 98 -14.24 8.86 -5.24
N LYS A 99 -13.57 8.98 -6.38
CA LYS A 99 -14.15 9.56 -7.61
C LYS A 99 -15.28 8.72 -8.21
N ILE A 100 -15.26 7.40 -8.02
CA ILE A 100 -16.34 6.51 -8.47
C ILE A 100 -17.43 6.31 -7.40
N GLY A 101 -17.34 7.01 -6.26
CA GLY A 101 -18.43 7.15 -5.28
C GLY A 101 -18.26 6.39 -3.97
N TYR A 102 -17.06 5.93 -3.62
CA TYR A 102 -16.79 5.34 -2.31
C TYR A 102 -16.35 6.40 -1.30
N ASP A 103 -17.19 6.67 -0.29
CA ASP A 103 -16.99 7.76 0.66
C ASP A 103 -16.05 7.40 1.81
N ARG A 104 -15.84 6.10 2.10
CA ARG A 104 -14.95 5.61 3.16
C ARG A 104 -14.03 4.53 2.62
N VAL A 105 -12.75 4.85 2.43
CA VAL A 105 -11.74 3.92 1.93
C VAL A 105 -10.83 3.50 3.08
N LEU A 106 -10.73 2.19 3.35
CA LEU A 106 -9.72 1.66 4.26
C LEU A 106 -8.48 1.27 3.44
N ILE A 107 -7.30 1.76 3.82
CA ILE A 107 -6.02 1.29 3.31
C ILE A 107 -5.31 0.53 4.42
N VAL A 108 -4.96 -0.73 4.14
CA VAL A 108 -4.16 -1.59 5.03
C VAL A 108 -2.78 -1.76 4.40
N ASP A 109 -1.74 -1.32 5.08
CA ASP A 109 -0.35 -1.50 4.68
C ASP A 109 0.36 -2.47 5.62
N TRP A 110 0.85 -3.58 5.07
CA TRP A 110 1.62 -4.59 5.81
C TRP A 110 3.02 -4.79 5.26
N ASP A 111 3.46 -3.93 4.34
CA ASP A 111 4.88 -3.84 3.99
C ASP A 111 5.72 -3.61 5.25
N GLY A 112 6.89 -4.23 5.31
CA GLY A 112 7.80 -4.16 6.45
C GLY A 112 8.31 -2.73 6.71
N HIS A 113 8.18 -1.84 5.73
CA HIS A 113 8.52 -0.42 5.84
C HIS A 113 7.27 0.45 6.00
N HIS A 114 7.43 1.61 6.64
CA HIS A 114 6.32 2.54 6.78
C HIS A 114 5.95 3.17 5.42
N GLY A 115 4.70 3.00 4.98
CA GLY A 115 4.11 3.64 3.80
C GLY A 115 3.89 5.15 3.93
N ASN A 116 4.96 5.90 4.19
CA ASN A 116 4.96 7.32 4.49
C ASN A 116 4.34 8.20 3.38
N GLY A 117 4.40 7.77 2.13
CA GLY A 117 3.79 8.48 1.00
C GLY A 117 2.27 8.42 1.07
N THR A 118 1.75 7.24 1.40
CA THR A 118 0.32 7.00 1.59
C THR A 118 -0.19 7.75 2.81
N GLU A 119 0.51 7.65 3.94
CA GLU A 119 0.17 8.42 5.15
C GLU A 119 0.09 9.91 4.84
N TYR A 120 1.14 10.47 4.23
CA TYR A 120 1.20 11.90 3.91
C TYR A 120 0.03 12.34 3.02
N THR A 121 -0.34 11.53 2.03
CA THR A 121 -1.39 11.85 1.05
C THR A 121 -2.77 11.99 1.68
N PHE A 122 -3.03 11.29 2.79
CA PHE A 122 -4.34 11.23 3.45
C PHE A 122 -4.32 11.77 4.88
N TYR A 123 -3.21 12.37 5.33
CA TYR A 123 -3.01 12.75 6.73
C TYR A 123 -4.08 13.71 7.28
N ASP A 124 -4.70 14.52 6.42
CA ASP A 124 -5.78 15.44 6.76
C ASP A 124 -7.16 15.01 6.25
N ASP A 125 -7.26 13.83 5.62
CA ASP A 125 -8.46 13.33 4.94
C ASP A 125 -9.23 12.31 5.83
N PRO A 126 -10.40 12.67 6.38
CA PRO A 126 -11.19 11.76 7.23
C PRO A 126 -11.92 10.65 6.46
N THR A 127 -11.91 10.72 5.13
CA THR A 127 -12.60 9.75 4.27
C THR A 127 -11.71 8.56 3.91
N VAL A 128 -10.43 8.60 4.31
CA VAL A 128 -9.49 7.50 4.16
C VAL A 128 -8.94 7.12 5.53
N PHE A 129 -9.17 5.88 5.94
CA PHE A 129 -8.51 5.33 7.13
C PHE A 129 -7.25 4.59 6.67
N TYR A 130 -6.08 5.06 7.10
CA TYR A 130 -4.80 4.43 6.81
C TYR A 130 -4.30 3.67 8.04
N PHE A 131 -4.08 2.37 7.88
CA PHE A 131 -3.44 1.51 8.87
C PHE A 131 -2.11 1.01 8.31
N SER A 132 -1.06 1.06 9.13
CA SER A 132 0.24 0.48 8.78
C SER A 132 0.84 -0.27 9.95
N VAL A 133 1.38 -1.46 9.68
CA VAL A 133 2.24 -2.20 10.61
C VAL A 133 3.59 -2.41 9.96
N HIS A 134 4.65 -1.95 10.61
CA HIS A 134 5.98 -1.89 10.00
C HIS A 134 7.06 -1.96 11.08
N GLN A 135 8.29 -2.25 10.66
CA GLN A 135 9.45 -2.17 11.53
C GLN A 135 9.72 -0.71 11.91
N TYR A 136 9.93 -0.44 13.20
CA TYR A 136 10.29 0.89 13.68
C TYR A 136 11.26 0.83 14.88
N PRO A 137 12.31 1.67 14.91
CA PRO A 137 12.74 2.57 13.84
C PRO A 137 13.31 1.79 12.64
N HIS A 138 12.92 2.17 11.44
CA HIS A 138 13.45 1.64 10.17
C HIS A 138 13.18 2.65 9.04
N TYR A 139 13.27 2.26 7.77
CA TYR A 139 12.99 3.17 6.66
C TYR A 139 11.54 3.69 6.68
N PRO A 140 11.30 5.00 6.47
CA PRO A 140 12.27 6.09 6.26
C PRO A 140 12.59 6.89 7.54
N GLY A 141 12.21 6.39 8.72
CA GLY A 141 12.33 7.07 10.01
C GLY A 141 11.07 7.80 10.46
N THR A 142 9.92 7.45 9.89
CA THR A 142 8.57 7.94 10.22
C THR A 142 7.68 6.76 10.63
N GLY A 143 6.40 6.98 10.91
CA GLY A 143 5.46 5.92 11.30
C GLY A 143 5.42 5.68 12.81
N SER A 144 5.75 6.70 13.61
CA SER A 144 5.59 6.57 15.06
C SER A 144 4.11 6.44 15.44
N SER A 145 3.83 5.84 16.60
CA SER A 145 2.46 5.71 17.11
C SER A 145 1.78 7.05 17.44
N ASP A 146 2.54 8.14 17.51
CA ASP A 146 2.02 9.48 17.77
C ASP A 146 1.53 10.18 16.48
N GLU A 147 1.95 9.69 15.32
CA GLU A 147 1.47 10.13 14.00
C GLU A 147 0.06 9.56 13.76
N THR A 148 -0.95 10.40 13.99
CA THR A 148 -2.36 9.97 14.05
C THR A 148 -3.29 10.79 13.16
N GLY A 149 -2.71 11.46 12.15
CA GLY A 149 -3.43 12.38 11.27
C GLY A 149 -3.47 13.80 11.85
N SER A 150 -4.08 14.72 11.09
CA SER A 150 -4.20 16.14 11.47
C SER A 150 -5.51 16.74 10.96
N GLY A 151 -5.94 17.86 11.55
CA GLY A 151 -7.14 18.56 11.10
C GLY A 151 -8.38 17.66 11.12
N ALA A 152 -9.03 17.49 9.97
CA ALA A 152 -10.18 16.60 9.85
C ALA A 152 -9.79 15.11 9.89
N GLY A 153 -8.61 14.75 9.38
CA GLY A 153 -8.06 13.40 9.38
C GLY A 153 -7.53 12.91 10.74
N GLN A 154 -7.62 13.71 11.81
CA GLN A 154 -7.21 13.29 13.15
C GLN A 154 -7.97 12.02 13.59
N GLY A 155 -7.22 10.96 13.87
CA GLY A 155 -7.74 9.64 14.25
C GLY A 155 -7.94 8.65 13.10
N TYR A 156 -7.63 9.04 11.85
CA TYR A 156 -7.76 8.22 10.65
C TYR A 156 -6.41 7.71 10.11
N THR A 157 -5.32 7.95 10.84
CA THR A 157 -4.01 7.31 10.65
C THR A 157 -3.71 6.46 11.88
N LEU A 158 -3.39 5.18 11.67
CA LEU A 158 -3.08 4.24 12.74
C LEU A 158 -1.81 3.45 12.42
N ASN A 159 -0.70 3.93 12.97
CA ASN A 159 0.59 3.26 12.90
C ASN A 159 0.76 2.24 14.04
N VAL A 160 1.23 1.04 13.70
CA VAL A 160 1.64 -0.01 14.63
C VAL A 160 3.15 -0.25 14.43
N PRO A 161 4.00 0.59 15.01
CA PRO A 161 5.45 0.42 14.97
C PRO A 161 5.87 -0.83 15.77
N LEU A 162 6.59 -1.75 15.14
CA LEU A 162 7.09 -2.97 15.77
C LEU A 162 8.63 -3.01 15.79
N PRO A 163 9.27 -3.50 16.87
CA PRO A 163 10.72 -3.68 16.88
C PRO A 163 11.15 -4.78 15.92
N ALA A 164 12.39 -4.70 15.44
CA ALA A 164 13.02 -5.80 14.69
C ALA A 164 12.94 -7.13 15.49
N GLY A 165 12.67 -8.22 14.79
CA GLY A 165 12.47 -9.56 15.33
C GLY A 165 11.01 -9.89 15.67
N SER A 166 10.09 -8.92 15.59
CA SER A 166 8.65 -9.20 15.69
C SER A 166 8.19 -10.09 14.53
N GLY A 167 7.33 -11.06 14.82
CA GLY A 167 6.86 -12.05 13.86
C GLY A 167 5.36 -12.30 13.98
N ASP A 168 4.94 -13.53 13.69
CA ASP A 168 3.53 -13.88 13.54
C ASP A 168 2.63 -13.46 14.70
N ALA A 169 3.10 -13.61 15.95
CA ALA A 169 2.30 -13.27 17.12
C ALA A 169 1.99 -11.77 17.19
N GLU A 170 2.97 -10.92 16.91
CA GLU A 170 2.82 -9.47 16.91
C GLU A 170 1.94 -8.99 15.75
N TYR A 171 2.12 -9.55 14.55
CA TYR A 171 1.29 -9.24 13.39
C TYR A 171 -0.15 -9.72 13.57
N THR A 172 -0.38 -10.96 14.01
CA THR A 172 -1.72 -11.45 14.36
C THR A 172 -2.40 -10.51 15.37
N ARG A 173 -1.66 -10.02 16.37
CA ARG A 173 -2.18 -9.09 17.37
C ARG A 173 -2.54 -7.73 16.74
N ALA A 174 -1.64 -7.16 15.94
CA ALA A 174 -1.90 -5.91 15.22
C ALA A 174 -3.17 -6.02 14.35
N PHE A 175 -3.35 -7.13 13.64
CA PHE A 175 -4.52 -7.31 12.79
C PHE A 175 -5.81 -7.57 13.57
N LYS A 176 -5.79 -8.45 14.57
CA LYS A 176 -7.01 -8.86 15.29
C LYS A 176 -7.44 -7.88 16.37
N GLU A 177 -6.49 -7.32 17.12
CA GLU A 177 -6.78 -6.49 18.29
C GLU A 177 -6.77 -5.00 17.96
N ILE A 178 -6.11 -4.57 16.88
CA ILE A 178 -5.95 -3.15 16.52
C ILE A 178 -6.71 -2.83 15.23
N LEU A 179 -6.31 -3.40 14.09
CA LEU A 179 -6.92 -3.12 12.78
C LEU A 179 -8.41 -3.48 12.76
N MET A 180 -8.77 -4.72 13.11
CA MET A 180 -10.15 -5.20 12.98
C MET A 180 -11.14 -4.31 13.76
N PRO A 181 -10.96 -3.99 15.06
CA PRO A 181 -11.87 -3.08 15.76
C PRO A 181 -11.93 -1.68 15.15
N ALA A 182 -10.78 -1.12 14.73
CA ALA A 182 -10.71 0.20 14.11
C ALA A 182 -11.47 0.24 12.77
N ALA A 183 -11.24 -0.76 11.91
CA ALA A 183 -11.90 -0.90 10.62
C ALA A 183 -13.41 -1.07 10.76
N ILE A 184 -13.89 -1.90 11.70
CA ILE A 184 -15.33 -2.04 11.96
C ILE A 184 -15.94 -0.72 12.48
N GLY A 185 -15.19 0.04 13.28
CA GLY A 185 -15.63 1.37 13.74
C GLY A 185 -15.67 2.41 12.63
N PHE A 186 -14.76 2.32 11.66
CA PHE A 186 -14.72 3.18 10.47
C PHE A 186 -15.80 2.82 9.44
N ASP A 187 -16.19 1.54 9.37
CA ASP A 187 -17.20 1.00 8.47
C ASP A 187 -16.91 1.33 6.98
N PRO A 188 -15.77 0.88 6.42
CA PRO A 188 -15.36 1.26 5.07
C PRO A 188 -16.33 0.77 3.99
N ASP A 189 -16.44 1.53 2.90
CA ASP A 189 -17.20 1.14 1.70
C ASP A 189 -16.37 0.31 0.72
N ILE A 190 -15.03 0.30 0.87
CA ILE A 190 -14.06 -0.51 0.13
C ILE A 190 -12.75 -0.66 0.92
N VAL A 191 -12.10 -1.81 0.80
CA VAL A 191 -10.79 -2.07 1.42
C VAL A 191 -9.72 -2.21 0.35
N LEU A 192 -8.63 -1.46 0.52
CA LEU A 192 -7.45 -1.50 -0.33
C LEU A 192 -6.23 -1.95 0.49
N VAL A 193 -5.32 -2.70 -0.14
CA VAL A 193 -4.14 -3.25 0.56
C VAL A 193 -2.86 -2.93 -0.18
N SER A 194 -1.91 -2.33 0.54
CA SER A 194 -0.49 -2.29 0.19
C SER A 194 0.17 -3.56 0.69
N ALA A 195 0.38 -4.53 -0.21
CA ALA A 195 0.89 -5.84 0.13
C ALA A 195 2.39 -5.94 -0.18
N GLY A 196 3.22 -5.57 0.79
CA GLY A 196 4.64 -5.92 0.83
C GLY A 196 4.88 -7.28 1.48
N PHE A 197 5.95 -7.95 1.10
CA PHE A 197 6.33 -9.26 1.67
C PHE A 197 7.73 -9.26 2.28
N ASP A 198 8.28 -8.08 2.50
CA ASP A 198 9.59 -7.85 3.11
C ASP A 198 9.60 -7.93 4.64
N ALA A 199 8.44 -8.04 5.28
CA ALA A 199 8.38 -8.48 6.69
C ALA A 199 8.70 -9.98 6.87
N HIS A 200 8.88 -10.74 5.78
CA HIS A 200 9.18 -12.16 5.84
C HIS A 200 10.53 -12.43 6.53
N ILE A 201 10.64 -13.52 7.28
CA ILE A 201 11.85 -13.89 8.05
C ILE A 201 13.13 -14.03 7.20
N ASP A 202 12.99 -14.33 5.91
CA ASP A 202 14.09 -14.49 4.97
C ASP A 202 14.43 -13.20 4.19
N ASP A 203 13.66 -12.12 4.37
CA ASP A 203 13.87 -10.90 3.61
C ASP A 203 15.16 -10.17 4.02
N PRO A 204 15.94 -9.63 3.07
CA PRO A 204 17.20 -8.94 3.38
C PRO A 204 17.04 -7.47 3.79
N LEU A 205 15.87 -6.83 3.58
CA LEU A 205 15.69 -5.38 3.73
C LEU A 205 14.91 -4.97 4.97
N ALA A 206 14.10 -5.86 5.56
CA ALA A 206 13.58 -5.70 6.92
C ALA A 206 14.13 -6.78 7.86
N GLY A 207 14.07 -6.52 9.15
CA GLY A 207 14.52 -7.41 10.22
C GLY A 207 13.36 -8.05 10.97
N MET A 208 12.24 -8.31 10.31
CA MET A 208 11.06 -8.94 10.89
C MET A 208 11.13 -10.48 10.78
N ALA A 209 10.19 -11.19 11.41
CA ALA A 209 10.19 -12.64 11.48
C ALA A 209 8.82 -13.24 11.09
N VAL A 210 8.15 -12.64 10.10
CA VAL A 210 6.84 -13.11 9.62
C VAL A 210 7.02 -14.35 8.74
N THR A 211 6.16 -15.35 8.92
CA THR A 211 6.14 -16.57 8.11
C THR A 211 5.24 -16.42 6.88
N THR A 212 5.45 -17.27 5.89
CA THR A 212 4.55 -17.38 4.72
C THR A 212 3.10 -17.62 5.14
N GLU A 213 2.83 -18.48 6.14
CA GLU A 213 1.46 -18.75 6.59
C GLU A 213 0.78 -17.53 7.21
N GLU A 214 1.56 -16.64 7.83
CA GLU A 214 1.00 -15.46 8.47
C GLU A 214 0.50 -14.42 7.46
N PHE A 215 1.15 -14.27 6.30
CA PHE A 215 0.61 -13.41 5.23
C PHE A 215 -0.79 -13.87 4.78
N GLY A 216 -1.02 -15.18 4.66
CA GLY A 216 -2.35 -15.74 4.39
C GLY A 216 -3.35 -15.43 5.52
N ARG A 217 -2.92 -15.49 6.79
CA ARG A 217 -3.79 -15.12 7.93
C ARG A 217 -4.13 -13.64 7.96
N MET A 218 -3.16 -12.76 7.69
CA MET A 218 -3.39 -11.31 7.56
C MET A 218 -4.40 -11.04 6.44
N ALA A 219 -4.22 -11.65 5.27
CA ALA A 219 -5.17 -11.56 4.17
C ALA A 219 -6.57 -12.07 4.55
N SER A 220 -6.68 -13.16 5.31
CA SER A 220 -7.99 -13.67 5.77
C SER A 220 -8.69 -12.71 6.72
N ILE A 221 -7.94 -12.04 7.60
CA ILE A 221 -8.49 -11.03 8.50
C ILE A 221 -9.01 -9.83 7.69
N VAL A 222 -8.22 -9.34 6.72
CA VAL A 222 -8.63 -8.23 5.86
C VAL A 222 -9.84 -8.59 4.98
N SER A 223 -9.85 -9.80 4.40
CA SER A 223 -11.02 -10.30 3.65
C SER A 223 -12.27 -10.31 4.53
N SER A 224 -12.15 -10.75 5.79
CA SER A 224 -13.29 -10.75 6.71
C SER A 224 -13.78 -9.35 7.09
N ILE A 225 -12.90 -8.33 7.06
CA ILE A 225 -13.31 -6.92 7.21
C ILE A 225 -14.11 -6.51 5.98
N ALA A 226 -13.60 -6.81 4.78
CA ALA A 226 -14.27 -6.47 3.54
C ALA A 226 -15.67 -7.14 3.43
N ASP A 227 -15.79 -8.42 3.79
CA ASP A 227 -17.07 -9.14 3.82
C ASP A 227 -18.08 -8.50 4.77
N ARG A 228 -17.62 -7.97 5.91
CA ARG A 228 -18.49 -7.43 6.95
C ARG A 228 -18.92 -5.99 6.70
N CYS A 229 -18.05 -5.17 6.10
CA CYS A 229 -18.28 -3.73 5.94
C CYS A 229 -18.65 -3.33 4.51
N CYS A 230 -18.10 -4.01 3.50
CA CYS A 230 -18.20 -3.55 2.12
C CYS A 230 -18.51 -4.66 1.11
N GLU A 231 -19.31 -5.66 1.50
CA GLU A 231 -19.79 -6.72 0.60
C GLU A 231 -18.65 -7.44 -0.14
N GLY A 232 -17.50 -7.60 0.52
CA GLY A 232 -16.32 -8.28 -0.02
C GLY A 232 -15.42 -7.41 -0.89
N ARG A 233 -15.75 -6.13 -1.14
CA ARG A 233 -14.95 -5.24 -2.03
C ARG A 233 -13.51 -5.07 -1.55
N LEU A 234 -12.59 -5.81 -2.17
CA LEU A 234 -11.18 -5.88 -1.80
C LEU A 234 -10.26 -5.76 -3.04
N ALA A 235 -9.36 -4.80 -3.02
CA ALA A 235 -8.31 -4.66 -4.03
C ALA A 235 -6.93 -4.58 -3.38
N ILE A 236 -5.98 -5.36 -3.87
CA ILE A 236 -4.61 -5.48 -3.34
C ILE A 236 -3.63 -5.03 -4.42
N THR A 237 -2.58 -4.31 -4.05
CA THR A 237 -1.42 -4.03 -4.91
C THR A 237 -0.14 -4.56 -4.28
N LEU A 238 0.75 -5.11 -5.10
CA LEU A 238 2.08 -5.49 -4.65
C LEU A 238 2.93 -4.25 -4.30
N GLU A 239 3.62 -4.30 -3.17
CA GLU A 239 4.65 -3.33 -2.75
C GLU A 239 6.05 -4.00 -2.70
N GLY A 240 6.70 -4.10 -1.53
CA GLY A 240 8.02 -4.69 -1.33
C GLY A 240 8.05 -6.23 -1.23
N GLY A 241 9.24 -6.77 -0.97
CA GLY A 241 9.54 -8.21 -0.92
C GLY A 241 10.73 -8.55 -1.80
N TYR A 242 11.85 -8.92 -1.18
CA TYR A 242 13.17 -8.94 -1.81
C TYR A 242 13.87 -10.29 -1.71
N ASP A 243 13.37 -11.23 -0.90
CA ASP A 243 13.61 -12.66 -1.13
C ASP A 243 12.56 -13.22 -2.10
N LEU A 244 13.01 -13.67 -3.29
CA LEU A 244 12.11 -14.09 -4.36
C LEU A 244 11.34 -15.38 -4.04
N HIS A 245 11.89 -16.27 -3.21
CA HIS A 245 11.21 -17.51 -2.84
C HIS A 245 10.11 -17.21 -1.83
N ALA A 246 10.45 -16.49 -0.77
CA ALA A 246 9.50 -15.99 0.22
C ALA A 246 8.37 -15.18 -0.41
N LEU A 247 8.71 -14.23 -1.28
CA LEU A 247 7.75 -13.41 -2.01
C LEU A 247 6.77 -14.29 -2.81
N SER A 248 7.30 -15.23 -3.60
CA SER A 248 6.45 -16.07 -4.45
C SER A 248 5.48 -16.94 -3.65
N HIS A 249 5.93 -17.57 -2.56
CA HIS A 249 5.07 -18.40 -1.72
C HIS A 249 4.07 -17.58 -0.91
N SER A 250 4.47 -16.40 -0.42
CA SER A 250 3.59 -15.51 0.34
C SER A 250 2.49 -14.92 -0.53
N VAL A 251 2.79 -14.52 -1.77
CA VAL A 251 1.78 -14.09 -2.76
C VAL A 251 0.79 -15.22 -3.03
N VAL A 252 1.26 -16.46 -3.21
CA VAL A 252 0.36 -17.62 -3.40
C VAL A 252 -0.56 -17.80 -2.19
N GLY A 253 -0.03 -17.72 -0.97
CA GLY A 253 -0.84 -17.83 0.26
C GLY A 253 -1.92 -16.74 0.37
N VAL A 254 -1.64 -15.52 -0.09
CA VAL A 254 -2.65 -14.45 -0.17
C VAL A 254 -3.69 -14.74 -1.25
N LEU A 255 -3.27 -15.16 -2.44
CA LEU A 255 -4.19 -15.46 -3.55
C LEU A 255 -5.13 -16.63 -3.24
N GLU A 256 -4.67 -17.64 -2.49
CA GLU A 256 -5.51 -18.77 -2.05
C GLU A 256 -6.65 -18.34 -1.13
N VAL A 257 -6.48 -17.26 -0.35
CA VAL A 257 -7.52 -16.68 0.50
C VAL A 257 -8.53 -15.87 -0.31
N MET A 258 -8.10 -15.28 -1.43
CA MET A 258 -8.95 -14.45 -2.29
C MET A 258 -9.82 -15.25 -3.27
N ALA A 259 -9.54 -16.55 -3.43
CA ALA A 259 -10.19 -17.45 -4.40
C ALA A 259 -11.50 -18.05 -3.86
#